data_AF-A0A1G0XJ47-F1
#
_entry.id   AF-A0A1G0XJ47-F1
#
_cell.length_a   1.000
_cell.length_b   1.000
_cell.length_c   1.000
_cell.angle_alpha   90.00
_cell.angle_beta   90.00
_cell.angle_gamma   90.00
#
_symmetry.space_group_name_H-M   'P 1'
#
loop_
_entity.id
_entity.type
_entity.pdbx_description
1 polymer ?
#
loop_
_entity_poly.entity_id
_entity_poly.type
_entity_poly.pdbx_seq_one_letter_code
_entity_poly.pdbx_strand_id
1 'polypeptide(L)' 'MDNQKKFEIFSYISIGFVAIVLVLMYTEVIPLSWFIPILIFSLILLGIRFALRFYFIIKNKKINKE' A
#
# COMPACT_ATOMS: atom_id res chain seq x y z
N MET A 1 -10.59 -12.59 13.80
CA MET A 1 -10.15 -12.44 12.40
C MET A 1 -8.68 -12.05 12.42
N ASP A 2 -7.79 -13.01 12.13
CA ASP A 2 -6.34 -12.89 12.32
C ASP A 2 -5.75 -11.62 11.69
N ASN A 3 -4.93 -10.91 12.46
CA ASN A 3 -4.26 -9.69 12.03
C ASN A 3 -3.40 -9.92 10.76
N GLN A 4 -2.93 -11.15 10.52
CA GLN A 4 -2.23 -11.54 9.30
C GLN A 4 -3.15 -11.50 8.06
N LYS A 5 -4.37 -12.04 8.12
CA LYS A 5 -5.32 -12.01 6.98
C LYS A 5 -5.74 -10.59 6.62
N LYS A 6 -5.94 -9.73 7.63
CA LYS A 6 -6.22 -8.30 7.40
C LYS A 6 -5.07 -7.60 6.66
N PHE A 7 -3.84 -7.97 6.98
CA PHE A 7 -2.65 -7.42 6.32
C PHE A 7 -2.51 -7.87 4.87
N GLU A 8 -2.73 -9.15 4.60
CA GLU A 8 -2.71 -9.68 3.23
C GLU A 8 -3.78 -9.03 2.36
N ILE A 9 -5.01 -8.91 2.89
CA ILE A 9 -6.11 -8.22 2.22
C ILE A 9 -5.75 -6.76 1.96
N PHE A 10 -5.23 -6.03 2.96
CA PHE A 10 -4.82 -4.64 2.77
C PHE A 10 -3.70 -4.49 1.73
N SER A 11 -2.75 -5.43 1.70
CA SER A 11 -1.66 -5.45 0.73
C SER A 11 -2.18 -5.70 -0.69
N TYR A 12 -3.14 -6.62 -0.87
CA TYR A 12 -3.79 -6.88 -2.15
C TYR A 12 -4.64 -5.70 -2.62
N ILE A 13 -5.44 -5.11 -1.73
CA ILE A 13 -6.24 -3.92 -2.03
C ILE A 13 -5.34 -2.76 -2.43
N SER A 14 -4.22 -2.55 -1.72
CA SER A 14 -3.25 -1.51 -2.05
C SER A 14 -2.64 -1.70 -3.45
N ILE A 15 -2.36 -2.94 -3.88
CA ILE A 15 -1.91 -3.22 -5.26
C ILE A 15 -3.01 -2.88 -6.27
N GLY A 16 -4.23 -3.34 -6.03
CA GLY A 16 -5.36 -3.06 -6.92
C GLY A 16 -5.63 -1.57 -7.06
N PHE A 17 -5.54 -0.82 -5.95
CA PHE A 17 -5.71 0.62 -5.96
C PHE A 17 -4.63 1.32 -6.78
N VAL A 18 -3.36 0.94 -6.62
CA VAL A 18 -2.26 1.50 -7.43
C VAL A 18 -2.45 1.19 -8.91
N ALA A 19 -2.90 -0.03 -9.27
CA ALA A 19 -3.17 -0.39 -10.65
C ALA A 19 -4.28 0.47 -11.27
N ILE A 20 -5.37 0.70 -10.55
CA ILE A 20 -6.47 1.57 -10.99
C ILE A 20 -5.98 3.01 -11.20
N VAL A 21 -5.20 3.53 -10.24
CA VAL A 21 -4.64 4.88 -10.33
C VAL A 21 -3.72 5.03 -11.54
N LEU A 22 -2.87 4.05 -11.82
CA LEU A 22 -1.99 4.05 -12.99
C LEU A 22 -2.79 4.02 -14.30
N VAL A 23 -3.87 3.23 -14.37
CA VAL A 23 -4.75 3.20 -15.55
C VAL A 23 -5.42 4.56 -15.74
N LEU A 24 -5.94 5.16 -14.67
CA LEU A 24 -6.57 6.49 -14.74
C LEU A 24 -5.59 7.58 -15.19
N MET A 25 -4.34 7.52 -14.73
CA MET A 25 -3.27 8.40 -15.21
C MET A 25 -2.95 8.15 -16.68
N TYR A 26 -2.87 6.90 -17.12
CA TYR A 26 -2.56 6.55 -18.52
C TYR A 26 -3.66 6.99 -19.48
N THR A 27 -4.92 6.91 -19.07
CA THR A 27 -6.06 7.34 -19.89
C THR A 27 -6.22 8.87 -20.01
N GLU A 28 -5.33 9.66 -19.42
CA GLU A 28 -5.41 11.14 -19.34
C GLU A 28 -6.74 11.68 -18.78
N VAL A 29 -7.55 10.82 -18.17
CA VAL A 29 -8.82 11.17 -17.54
C VAL A 29 -8.60 12.14 -16.38
N ILE A 30 -7.41 12.11 -15.79
CA ILE A 30 -7.05 12.95 -14.66
C ILE A 30 -6.24 14.16 -15.14
N PRO A 31 -6.65 15.40 -14.81
CA PRO A 31 -5.92 16.60 -15.18
C PRO A 31 -4.51 16.62 -14.58
N LEU A 32 -3.54 17.19 -15.30
CA LEU A 32 -2.14 17.29 -14.85
C LEU A 32 -1.99 17.89 -13.44
N SER A 33 -2.88 18.81 -13.03
CA SER A 33 -2.88 19.41 -11.69
C SER A 33 -3.13 18.39 -10.57
N TRP A 34 -3.82 17.28 -10.88
CA TRP A 34 -4.08 16.18 -9.96
C TRP A 34 -2.97 15.12 -9.94
N PHE A 35 -2.03 15.17 -10.90
CA PHE A 35 -0.94 14.20 -10.98
C PHE A 35 -0.06 14.23 -9.73
N ILE A 36 0.32 15.44 -9.28
CA ILE A 36 1.15 15.66 -8.09
C ILE A 36 0.48 15.12 -6.81
N PRO A 37 -0.77 15.49 -6.46
CA PRO A 37 -1.41 14.97 -5.25
C PRO A 37 -1.60 13.44 -5.28
N ILE A 38 -1.87 12.85 -6.46
CA ILE A 38 -1.96 11.38 -6.60
C ILE A 38 -0.62 10.70 -6.39
N LEU A 39 0.46 11.31 -6.90
CA LEU A 39 1.81 10.79 -6.75
C LEU A 39 2.27 10.87 -5.29
N ILE A 40 1.96 11.97 -4.59
CA ILE A 40 2.15 12.12 -3.15
C ILE A 40 1.35 11.07 -2.38
N PHE A 41 0.08 10.87 -2.73
CA PHE A 41 -0.77 9.86 -2.10
C PHE A 41 -0.20 8.44 -2.26
N SER A 42 0.30 8.11 -3.46
CA SER A 42 0.97 6.83 -3.73
C SER A 42 2.24 6.65 -2.90
N LEU A 43 3.05 7.70 -2.74
CA LEU A 43 4.24 7.69 -1.87
C LEU A 43 3.87 7.43 -0.41
N ILE A 44 2.82 8.08 0.10
CA ILE A 44 2.32 7.87 1.47
C ILE A 44 1.85 6.43 1.66
N LEU A 45 1.06 5.90 0.72
CA LEU A 45 0.63 4.49 0.72
C LEU A 45 1.82 3.54 0.76
N LEU A 46 2.86 3.81 -0.01
CA LEU A 46 4.07 2.99 -0.07
C LEU A 46 4.84 3.04 1.26
N GLY A 47 4.94 4.21 1.88
CA GLY A 47 5.52 4.38 3.22
C GLY A 47 4.75 3.61 4.30
N ILE A 48 3.42 3.71 4.31
CA ILE A 48 2.55 2.93 5.20
C ILE A 48 2.80 1.45 5.00
N ARG A 49 2.86 0.98 3.75
CA ARG A 49 3.10 -0.43 3.41
C ARG A 49 4.45 -0.93 3.92
N PHE A 50 5.49 -0.09 3.84
CA PHE A 50 6.80 -0.40 4.41
C PHE A 50 6.77 -0.48 5.94
N ALA A 51 6.16 0.50 6.62
CA ALA A 51 6.05 0.51 8.08
C ALA A 51 5.29 -0.72 8.59
N LEU A 52 4.19 -1.04 7.92
CA LEU A 52 3.38 -2.23 8.13
C LEU A 52 4.20 -3.52 7.95
N ARG A 53 5.00 -3.63 6.88
CA ARG A 53 5.87 -4.78 6.64
C ARG A 53 6.96 -4.90 7.71
N PHE A 54 7.58 -3.80 8.11
CA PHE A 54 8.56 -3.77 9.20
C PHE A 54 7.95 -4.21 10.52
N TYR A 55 6.77 -3.71 10.87
CA TYR A 55 6.05 -4.12 12.08
C TYR A 55 5.77 -5.61 12.09
N PHE A 56 5.31 -6.18 10.98
CA PHE A 56 5.09 -7.62 10.86
C PHE A 56 6.38 -8.43 10.94
N ILE A 57 7.46 -8.02 10.28
CA ILE A 57 8.77 -8.70 10.36
C ILE A 57 9.27 -8.72 11.81
N ILE A 58 9.22 -7.58 12.50
CA ILE A 58 9.67 -7.47 13.90
C ILE A 58 8.79 -8.34 14.81
N LYS A 59 7.46 -8.29 14.63
CA LYS A 59 6.51 -9.07 15.42
C LYS A 59 6.68 -10.58 15.19
N ASN A 60 6.86 -11.02 13.95
CA ASN A 60 7.03 -12.43 13.60
C ASN A 60 8.36 -12.99 14.11
N LYS A 61 9.42 -12.14 14.15
CA LYS A 61 10.72 -12.52 14.72
C LYS A 61 10.67 -12.72 16.24
N LYS A 62 9.69 -12.12 16.94
CA LYS A 62 9.50 -12.29 18.39
C LYS A 62 8.80 -13.61 18.74
N ILE A 63 7.96 -14.13 17.85
CA ILE A 63 7.18 -15.37 18.08
C ILE A 63 8.05 -16.64 17.85
N ASN A 64 9.03 -16.60 16.95
CA ASN A 64 9.94 -17.74 16.69
C ASN A 64 11.14 -17.84 17.67
N LYS A 65 11.12 -17.06 18.75
CA LYS A 65 12.20 -17.06 19.77
C LYS A 65 11.76 -17.58 21.14
N GLU A 66 10.49 -18.00 21.27
CA GLU A 66 10.01 -18.78 22.42
C GLU A 66 9.90 -20.26 22.04
#